data_AF-A0A4U0ZNZ8-F1
#
_entry.id   AF-A0A4U0ZNZ8-F1
#
_cell.length_a   1.000
_cell.length_b   1.000
_cell.length_c   1.000
_cell.angle_alpha   90.00
_cell.angle_beta   90.00
_cell.angle_gamma   90.00
#
_symmetry.space_group_name_H-M   'P 1'
#
loop_
_entity.id
_entity.type
_entity.pdbx_description
1 polymer ?
#
loop_
_entity_poly.entity_id
_entity_poly.type
_entity_poly.pdbx_seq_one_letter_code
_entity_poly.pdbx_strand_id
1 'polypeptide(L)'
;MSDVNTNKFGGALLFILGEFAAAEEEMIEDGGMEVFGEDDQGREGSCEVSINELAKAASDEIIHLSDQLAKANERFEKLIQEKEGYRLRLEKQKEVVERYQQEAIETAKAQERFCIGRVVDAFEKAQIPRHAKAGCIGEFNFIIEDGVCCPQCWEEQSADCDMCNGESGESGLSDLTATVPWGLCKDIWLRMNKIYAEQLRKEQEQ
;
A
#
# COMPACT_ATOMS: atom_id res chain seq x y z
N MET A 1 -26.23 24.93 -27.68
CA MET A 1 -27.02 25.44 -28.83
C MET A 1 -27.50 24.26 -29.65
N SER A 2 -28.71 23.79 -29.34
CA SER A 2 -29.51 22.99 -30.26
C SER A 2 -30.97 23.31 -29.95
N ASP A 3 -31.35 24.57 -30.17
CA ASP A 3 -32.76 24.97 -30.21
C ASP A 3 -33.34 24.47 -31.52
N VAL A 4 -33.56 23.16 -31.59
CA VAL A 4 -34.57 22.63 -32.50
C VAL A 4 -35.86 22.86 -31.74
N ASN A 5 -36.57 23.94 -32.06
CA ASN A 5 -37.87 24.20 -31.47
C ASN A 5 -38.81 23.09 -31.94
N THR A 6 -39.05 22.10 -31.06
CA THR A 6 -39.82 20.87 -31.32
C THR A 6 -41.31 21.11 -31.35
N ASN A 7 -41.74 22.27 -30.87
CA ASN A 7 -43.13 22.70 -30.83
C ASN A 7 -43.23 24.21 -31.14
N LYS A 8 -44.44 24.68 -31.50
CA LYS A 8 -44.71 26.07 -31.93
C LYS A 8 -44.45 27.12 -30.83
N PHE A 9 -44.58 26.73 -29.56
CA PHE A 9 -44.49 27.64 -28.40
C PHE A 9 -43.11 27.61 -27.70
N GLY A 10 -42.23 26.70 -28.12
CA GLY A 10 -40.90 26.50 -27.54
C GLY A 10 -40.93 26.33 -26.03
N GLY A 11 -40.06 27.06 -25.32
CA GLY A 11 -39.95 27.00 -23.86
C GLY A 11 -41.20 27.47 -23.11
N ALA A 12 -42.11 28.22 -23.76
CA ALA A 12 -43.33 28.72 -23.14
C ALA A 12 -44.46 27.67 -23.07
N LEU A 13 -44.31 26.53 -23.75
CA LEU A 13 -45.36 25.51 -23.82
C LEU A 13 -45.86 25.05 -22.44
N LEU A 14 -44.95 24.79 -21.50
CA LEU A 14 -45.33 24.34 -20.15
C LEU A 14 -46.08 25.41 -19.36
N PHE A 15 -45.69 26.68 -19.53
CA PHE A 15 -46.36 27.81 -18.90
C PHE A 15 -47.80 27.95 -19.44
N ILE A 16 -47.95 27.96 -20.77
CA ILE A 16 -49.26 28.06 -21.43
C ILE A 16 -50.18 26.88 -21.05
N LEU A 17 -49.65 25.66 -20.97
CA LEU A 17 -50.40 24.50 -20.51
C LEU A 17 -50.84 24.63 -19.03
N GLY A 18 -50.01 25.26 -18.20
CA GLY A 18 -50.34 25.57 -16.80
C GLY A 18 -51.47 26.57 -16.68
N GLU A 19 -51.41 27.67 -17.44
CA GLU A 19 -52.49 28.68 -17.50
C GLU A 19 -53.79 28.04 -18.00
N PHE A 20 -53.71 27.19 -19.03
CA PHE A 20 -54.88 26.50 -19.56
C PHE A 20 -55.48 25.50 -18.55
N ALA A 21 -54.65 24.85 -17.73
CA ALA A 21 -55.13 23.95 -16.69
C ALA A 21 -55.83 24.68 -15.52
N ALA A 22 -55.53 25.98 -15.34
CA ALA A 22 -56.13 26.83 -14.32
C ALA A 22 -57.30 27.68 -14.84
N ALA A 23 -57.55 27.67 -16.15
CA ALA A 23 -58.57 28.49 -16.79
C ALA A 23 -60.00 28.08 -16.41
N GLU A 24 -60.86 29.08 -16.22
CA GLU A 24 -62.30 28.89 -16.05
C GLU A 24 -63.02 28.90 -17.41
N GLU A 25 -64.25 28.37 -17.47
CA GLU A 25 -65.01 28.26 -18.73
C GLU A 25 -65.17 29.60 -19.46
N GLU A 26 -65.35 30.69 -18.71
CA GLU A 26 -65.52 32.06 -19.23
C GLU A 26 -64.25 32.62 -19.89
N MET A 27 -63.08 32.02 -19.62
CA MET A 27 -61.79 32.47 -20.19
C MET A 27 -61.52 31.84 -21.56
N ILE A 28 -62.38 30.94 -22.02
CA ILE A 28 -62.26 30.24 -23.29
C ILE A 28 -63.32 30.77 -24.26
N GLU A 29 -62.88 31.50 -25.27
CA GLU A 29 -63.73 32.06 -26.31
C GLU A 29 -63.31 31.52 -27.69
N ASP A 30 -64.28 31.12 -28.51
CA ASP A 30 -64.09 30.64 -29.88
C ASP A 30 -62.99 29.56 -30.08
N GLY A 31 -62.72 28.76 -29.05
CA GLY A 31 -61.71 27.69 -29.09
C GLY A 31 -60.27 28.18 -28.90
N GLY A 32 -60.10 29.39 -28.38
CA GLY A 32 -58.84 29.98 -27.93
C GLY A 32 -58.92 30.50 -26.49
N MET A 33 -57.77 30.92 -25.97
CA MET A 33 -57.64 31.55 -24.65
C MET A 33 -56.55 32.62 -24.74
N GLU A 34 -56.80 33.79 -24.14
CA GLU A 34 -55.77 34.80 -23.99
C GLU A 34 -54.86 34.45 -22.80
N VAL A 35 -53.57 34.30 -23.07
CA VAL A 35 -52.54 33.98 -22.08
C VAL A 35 -51.75 35.24 -21.78
N PHE A 36 -51.68 35.61 -20.51
CA PHE A 36 -50.87 36.72 -20.03
C PHE A 36 -49.55 36.20 -19.47
N GLY A 37 -48.45 36.89 -19.76
CA GLY A 37 -47.13 36.47 -19.30
C GLY A 37 -46.17 37.64 -19.19
N GLU A 38 -45.03 37.37 -18.56
CA GLU A 38 -43.96 38.33 -18.32
C GLU A 38 -42.66 37.77 -18.91
N ASP A 39 -41.88 38.60 -19.60
CA ASP A 39 -40.58 38.19 -20.13
C ASP A 39 -39.44 38.28 -19.09
N ASP A 40 -38.25 37.82 -19.45
CA ASP A 40 -37.07 37.81 -18.55
C ASP A 40 -36.62 39.23 -18.10
N GLN A 41 -37.15 40.29 -18.69
CA GLN A 41 -36.90 41.69 -18.31
C GLN A 41 -38.02 42.29 -17.46
N GLY A 42 -39.02 41.48 -17.13
CA GLY A 42 -40.15 41.86 -16.33
C GLY A 42 -41.25 42.62 -17.10
N ARG A 43 -41.32 42.45 -18.43
CA ARG A 43 -42.31 43.13 -19.26
C ARG A 43 -43.50 42.24 -19.49
N GLU A 44 -44.68 42.74 -19.11
CA GLU A 44 -45.96 42.06 -19.33
C GLU A 44 -46.38 42.11 -20.80
N GLY A 45 -47.03 41.04 -21.24
CA GLY A 45 -47.68 40.93 -22.54
C GLY A 45 -48.76 39.86 -22.54
N SER A 46 -49.57 39.83 -23.60
CA SER A 46 -50.56 38.78 -23.81
C SER A 46 -50.48 38.23 -25.22
N CYS A 47 -50.96 37.00 -25.38
CA CYS A 47 -51.18 36.40 -26.69
C CYS A 47 -52.39 35.48 -26.67
N GLU A 48 -53.14 35.47 -27.77
CA GLU A 48 -54.22 34.52 -27.96
C GLU A 48 -53.64 33.17 -28.43
N VAL A 49 -54.00 32.10 -27.72
CA VAL A 49 -53.55 30.74 -28.02
C VAL A 49 -54.75 29.87 -28.37
N SER A 50 -54.71 29.27 -29.56
CA SER A 50 -55.71 28.27 -29.95
C SER A 50 -55.51 26.96 -29.20
N ILE A 51 -56.58 26.40 -28.65
CA ILE A 51 -56.57 25.11 -27.93
C ILE A 51 -56.07 23.99 -28.83
N ASN A 52 -56.46 23.99 -30.11
CA ASN A 52 -56.03 22.96 -31.06
C ASN A 52 -54.53 23.03 -31.34
N GLU A 53 -53.97 24.24 -31.44
CA GLU A 53 -52.54 24.43 -31.62
C GLU A 53 -51.76 24.05 -30.37
N LEU A 54 -52.28 24.38 -29.18
CA LEU A 54 -51.71 24.00 -27.90
C LEU A 54 -51.69 22.48 -27.72
N ALA A 55 -52.80 21.81 -28.01
CA ALA A 55 -52.90 20.35 -27.94
C ALA A 55 -51.94 19.67 -28.91
N LYS A 56 -51.80 20.20 -30.13
CA LYS A 56 -50.84 19.69 -31.11
C LYS A 56 -49.40 19.88 -30.63
N ALA A 57 -49.06 21.07 -30.14
CA ALA A 57 -47.73 21.37 -29.61
C ALA A 57 -47.37 20.47 -28.41
N ALA A 58 -48.32 20.22 -27.51
CA ALA A 58 -48.15 19.28 -26.41
C ALA A 58 -47.92 17.84 -26.91
N SER A 59 -48.68 17.39 -27.89
CA SER A 59 -48.50 16.06 -28.50
C SER A 59 -47.14 15.92 -29.18
N ASP A 60 -46.70 16.92 -29.94
CA ASP A 60 -45.41 16.92 -30.62
C ASP A 60 -44.25 16.86 -29.61
N GLU A 61 -44.36 17.60 -28.50
CA GLU A 61 -43.38 17.58 -27.41
C GLU A 61 -43.33 16.22 -26.70
N ILE A 62 -44.49 15.60 -26.42
CA ILE A 62 -44.57 14.27 -25.79
C ILE A 62 -43.89 13.21 -26.66
N ILE A 63 -44.15 13.23 -27.98
CA ILE A 63 -43.52 12.31 -28.93
C ILE A 63 -42.01 12.52 -28.95
N HIS A 64 -41.57 13.79 -28.98
CA HIS A 64 -40.16 14.12 -28.97
C HIS A 64 -39.44 13.63 -27.71
N LEU A 65 -40.01 13.90 -26.53
CA LEU A 65 -39.46 13.46 -25.25
C LEU A 65 -39.43 11.93 -25.14
N SER A 66 -40.44 11.25 -25.68
CA SER A 66 -40.48 9.79 -25.70
C SER A 66 -39.34 9.19 -26.55
N ASP A 67 -39.05 9.77 -27.71
CA ASP A 67 -37.93 9.38 -28.57
C ASP A 67 -36.57 9.67 -27.91
N GLN A 68 -36.43 10.83 -27.26
CA GLN A 68 -35.22 11.14 -26.48
C GLN A 68 -35.01 10.15 -25.33
N LEU A 69 -36.08 9.79 -24.60
CA LEU A 69 -36.03 8.83 -23.51
C LEU A 69 -35.63 7.45 -24.02
N ALA A 70 -36.18 7.00 -25.15
CA ALA A 70 -35.79 5.73 -25.77
C ALA A 70 -34.29 5.72 -26.13
N LYS A 71 -33.79 6.77 -26.77
CA LYS A 71 -32.36 6.92 -27.11
C LYS A 71 -31.47 6.96 -25.87
N ALA A 72 -31.92 7.62 -24.80
CA ALA A 72 -31.19 7.67 -23.54
C ALA A 72 -31.10 6.29 -22.88
N ASN A 73 -32.21 5.53 -22.89
CA ASN A 73 -32.26 4.17 -22.35
C ASN A 73 -31.32 3.23 -23.12
N GLU A 74 -31.30 3.28 -24.46
CA GLU A 74 -30.36 2.48 -25.25
C GLU A 74 -28.89 2.79 -24.93
N ARG A 75 -28.55 4.07 -24.73
CA ARG A 75 -27.19 4.48 -24.33
C ARG A 75 -26.85 3.98 -22.93
N PHE A 76 -27.80 4.04 -22.01
CA PHE A 76 -27.64 3.57 -20.64
C PHE A 76 -27.37 2.06 -20.59
N GLU A 77 -28.12 1.26 -21.36
CA GLU A 77 -27.90 -0.17 -21.47
C GLU A 77 -26.49 -0.52 -21.99
N LYS A 78 -26.02 0.18 -23.03
CA LYS A 78 -24.65 0.02 -23.54
C LYS A 78 -23.60 0.32 -22.47
N LEU A 79 -23.78 1.42 -21.73
CA LEU A 79 -22.86 1.78 -20.64
C LEU A 79 -22.86 0.75 -19.51
N ILE A 80 -24.00 0.14 -19.18
CA ILE A 80 -24.06 -0.97 -18.22
C ILE A 80 -23.24 -2.15 -18.72
N GLN A 81 -23.40 -2.55 -19.98
CA GLN A 81 -22.64 -3.66 -20.56
C GLN A 81 -21.13 -3.38 -20.57
N GLU A 82 -20.73 -2.16 -20.93
CA GLU A 82 -19.32 -1.75 -20.91
C GLU A 82 -18.75 -1.77 -19.48
N LYS A 83 -19.49 -1.22 -18.51
CA LYS A 83 -19.09 -1.22 -17.08
C LYS A 83 -18.87 -2.64 -16.58
N GLU A 84 -19.75 -3.57 -16.91
CA GLU A 84 -19.61 -4.98 -16.55
C GLU A 84 -18.39 -5.63 -17.22
N GLY A 85 -18.14 -5.30 -18.49
CA GLY A 85 -16.93 -5.72 -19.21
C GLY A 85 -15.64 -5.18 -18.60
N TYR A 86 -15.63 -3.97 -18.05
CA TYR A 86 -14.50 -3.43 -17.30
C TYR A 86 -14.33 -4.11 -15.95
N ARG A 87 -15.42 -4.37 -15.22
CA ARG A 87 -15.39 -5.08 -13.93
C ARG A 87 -14.72 -6.45 -14.06
N LEU A 88 -15.13 -7.25 -15.04
CA LEU A 88 -14.55 -8.58 -15.27
C LEU A 88 -13.05 -8.51 -15.65
N ARG A 89 -12.64 -7.52 -16.45
CA ARG A 89 -11.23 -7.31 -16.80
C ARG A 89 -10.38 -6.96 -15.58
N LEU A 90 -10.90 -6.09 -14.72
CA LEU A 90 -10.22 -5.70 -13.49
C LEU A 90 -10.03 -6.89 -12.55
N GLU A 91 -11.06 -7.73 -12.40
CA GLU A 91 -11.01 -8.92 -11.55
C GLU A 91 -9.95 -9.91 -12.04
N LYS A 92 -9.91 -10.20 -13.35
CA LYS A 92 -8.84 -11.02 -13.95
C LYS A 92 -7.44 -10.43 -13.75
N GLN A 93 -7.29 -9.11 -13.84
CA GLN A 93 -6.00 -8.47 -13.60
C GLN A 93 -5.56 -8.61 -12.14
N LYS A 94 -6.49 -8.51 -11.18
CA LYS A 94 -6.17 -8.73 -9.76
C LYS A 94 -5.67 -10.15 -9.51
N GLU A 95 -6.36 -11.16 -10.03
CA GLU A 95 -5.94 -12.57 -9.90
C GLU A 95 -4.53 -12.81 -10.47
N VAL A 96 -4.22 -12.19 -11.61
CA VAL A 96 -2.89 -12.30 -12.22
C VAL A 96 -1.82 -11.64 -11.35
N VAL A 97 -2.09 -10.44 -10.83
CA VAL A 97 -1.16 -9.73 -9.95
C VAL A 97 -0.92 -10.49 -8.66
N GLU A 98 -1.98 -11.01 -8.02
CA GLU A 98 -1.86 -11.80 -6.79
C GLU A 98 -1.01 -13.04 -6.99
N ARG A 99 -1.17 -13.73 -8.13
CA ARG A 99 -0.35 -14.90 -8.49
C ARG A 99 1.11 -14.54 -8.66
N TYR A 100 1.42 -13.50 -9.44
CA TYR A 100 2.81 -13.05 -9.62
C TYR A 100 3.44 -12.60 -8.31
N GLN A 101 2.67 -11.97 -7.42
CA GLN A 101 3.16 -11.58 -6.11
C GLN A 101 3.50 -12.81 -5.25
N GLN A 102 2.65 -13.83 -5.25
CA GLN A 102 2.94 -15.09 -4.54
C GLN A 102 4.19 -15.78 -5.10
N GLU A 103 4.28 -15.94 -6.42
CA GLU A 103 5.44 -16.54 -7.09
C GLU A 103 6.74 -15.77 -6.80
N ALA A 104 6.69 -14.43 -6.79
CA ALA A 104 7.84 -13.59 -6.46
C ALA A 104 8.29 -13.77 -5.00
N ILE A 105 7.35 -13.84 -4.06
CA ILE A 105 7.66 -14.07 -2.64
C ILE A 105 8.27 -15.46 -2.45
N GLU A 106 7.70 -16.49 -3.06
CA GLU A 106 8.23 -17.86 -2.98
C GLU A 106 9.64 -17.94 -3.58
N THR A 107 9.86 -17.31 -4.73
CA THR A 107 11.17 -17.26 -5.38
C THR A 107 12.19 -16.53 -4.52
N ALA A 108 11.84 -15.40 -3.92
CA ALA A 108 12.71 -14.65 -3.01
C ALA A 108 13.10 -15.49 -1.78
N LYS A 109 12.12 -16.15 -1.15
CA LYS A 109 12.38 -17.07 -0.02
C LYS A 109 13.27 -18.24 -0.42
N ALA A 110 13.06 -18.83 -1.59
CA ALA A 110 13.90 -19.91 -2.08
C ALA A 110 15.35 -19.45 -2.32
N GLN A 111 15.53 -18.27 -2.90
CA GLN A 111 16.85 -17.67 -3.13
C GLN A 111 17.57 -17.34 -1.82
N GLU A 112 16.85 -16.77 -0.85
CA GLU A 112 17.38 -16.50 0.48
C GLU A 112 17.84 -17.77 1.19
N ARG A 113 17.00 -18.81 1.19
CA ARG A 113 17.34 -20.13 1.75
C ARG A 113 18.59 -20.73 1.09
N PHE A 114 18.70 -20.61 -0.23
CA PHE A 114 19.88 -21.07 -0.97
C PHE A 114 21.14 -20.30 -0.57
N CYS A 115 21.09 -18.98 -0.49
CA CYS A 115 22.21 -18.14 -0.09
C CYS A 115 22.69 -18.46 1.33
N ILE A 116 21.78 -18.50 2.30
CA ILE A 116 22.10 -18.85 3.69
C ILE A 116 22.68 -20.26 3.76
N GLY A 117 22.11 -21.23 3.02
CA GLY A 117 22.64 -22.59 2.94
C GLY A 117 24.11 -22.63 2.48
N ARG A 118 24.49 -21.80 1.50
CA ARG A 118 25.90 -21.68 1.08
C ARG A 118 26.81 -21.09 2.15
N VAL A 119 26.30 -20.15 2.95
CA VAL A 119 27.06 -19.54 4.06
C VAL A 119 27.26 -20.56 5.18
N VAL A 120 26.21 -21.28 5.58
CA VAL A 120 26.27 -22.40 6.53
C VAL A 120 27.33 -23.42 6.09
N ASP A 121 27.25 -23.87 4.83
CA ASP A 121 28.22 -24.79 4.24
C ASP A 121 29.67 -24.29 4.34
N ALA A 122 29.90 -22.99 4.10
CA ALA A 122 31.22 -22.39 4.16
C ALA A 122 31.78 -22.38 5.60
N PHE A 123 30.94 -22.09 6.60
CA PHE A 123 31.34 -22.14 8.01
C PHE A 123 31.58 -23.57 8.50
N GLU A 124 30.77 -24.54 8.09
CA GLU A 124 30.96 -25.96 8.46
C GLU A 124 32.22 -26.56 7.84
N LYS A 125 32.49 -26.22 6.58
CA LYS A 125 33.66 -26.70 5.83
C LYS A 125 34.90 -25.86 6.07
N ALA A 126 34.81 -24.81 6.90
CA ALA A 126 35.94 -23.96 7.24
C ALA A 126 37.07 -24.80 7.85
N GLN A 127 38.21 -24.82 7.18
CA GLN A 127 39.42 -25.46 7.65
C GLN A 127 40.51 -24.43 7.86
N ILE A 128 41.35 -24.69 8.86
CA ILE A 128 42.53 -23.87 9.11
C ILE A 128 43.56 -24.23 8.04
N PRO A 129 44.02 -23.27 7.20
CA PRO A 129 44.94 -23.58 6.13
C PRO A 129 46.24 -24.19 6.68
N ARG A 130 46.58 -25.41 6.23
CA ARG A 130 47.77 -26.16 6.70
C ARG A 130 49.11 -25.46 6.39
N HIS A 131 49.11 -24.50 5.46
CA HIS A 131 50.29 -23.78 5.00
C HIS A 131 50.30 -22.28 5.36
N ALA A 132 49.37 -21.82 6.21
CA ALA A 132 49.43 -20.45 6.70
C ALA A 132 50.63 -20.29 7.66
N LYS A 133 51.33 -19.15 7.60
CA LYS A 133 52.42 -18.76 8.54
C LYS A 133 52.04 -18.89 10.02
N ALA A 134 50.74 -18.97 10.32
CA ALA A 134 50.20 -19.23 11.64
C ALA A 134 50.55 -20.62 12.21
N GLY A 135 51.04 -21.59 11.42
CA GLY A 135 51.49 -22.89 11.96
C GLY A 135 52.70 -22.78 12.90
N CYS A 136 53.45 -21.68 12.83
CA CYS A 136 54.65 -21.43 13.63
C CYS A 136 54.39 -20.63 14.91
N ILE A 137 53.15 -20.20 15.15
CA ILE A 137 52.79 -19.47 16.36
C ILE A 137 52.55 -20.50 17.46
N GLY A 138 53.36 -20.46 18.52
CA GLY A 138 53.22 -21.35 19.67
C GLY A 138 52.09 -20.88 20.59
N GLU A 139 52.24 -19.70 21.16
CA GLU A 139 51.38 -19.19 22.24
C GLU A 139 51.20 -17.67 22.10
N PHE A 140 50.05 -17.17 22.57
CA PHE A 140 49.78 -15.74 22.73
C PHE A 140 49.77 -15.41 24.21
N ASN A 141 50.36 -14.29 24.57
CA ASN A 141 50.22 -13.72 25.90
C ASN A 141 49.22 -12.57 25.82
N PHE A 142 48.10 -12.73 26.50
CA PHE A 142 47.15 -11.66 26.73
C PHE A 142 47.53 -10.99 28.05
N ILE A 143 47.80 -9.70 28.00
CA ILE A 143 48.04 -8.91 29.20
C ILE A 143 46.74 -8.16 29.50
N ILE A 144 46.16 -8.44 30.65
CA ILE A 144 45.07 -7.63 31.21
C ILE A 144 45.76 -6.58 32.07
N GLU A 145 45.90 -5.39 31.49
CA GLU A 145 46.45 -4.23 32.20
C GLU A 145 45.53 -3.88 33.37
N ASP A 146 46.13 -3.58 34.52
CA ASP A 146 45.41 -3.17 35.72
C ASP A 146 44.30 -4.17 36.16
N GLY A 147 44.56 -5.47 36.02
CA GLY A 147 43.65 -6.52 36.49
C GLY A 147 43.62 -6.62 38.01
N VAL A 148 42.44 -6.87 38.59
CA VAL A 148 42.34 -7.22 40.01
C VAL A 148 43.03 -8.57 40.23
N CYS A 149 44.13 -8.54 40.98
CA CYS A 149 45.05 -9.67 41.09
C CYS A 149 44.42 -10.92 41.74
N CYS A 150 43.53 -10.75 42.73
CA CYS A 150 42.84 -11.85 43.38
C CYS A 150 41.53 -11.41 44.07
N PRO A 151 40.62 -12.35 44.39
CA PRO A 151 39.37 -12.03 45.09
C PRO A 151 39.57 -11.42 46.49
N GLN A 152 40.69 -11.69 47.15
CA GLN A 152 41.01 -11.14 48.48
C GLN A 152 41.44 -9.68 48.44
N CYS A 153 42.03 -9.22 47.34
CA CYS A 153 42.42 -7.81 47.13
C CYS A 153 41.31 -6.99 46.46
N TRP A 154 40.09 -7.53 46.36
CA TRP A 154 38.96 -6.86 45.71
C TRP A 154 38.41 -5.69 46.55
N GLU A 155 38.46 -5.79 47.88
CA GLU A 155 37.90 -4.80 48.81
C GLU A 155 38.95 -4.06 49.66
N GLU A 156 39.96 -4.76 50.18
CA GLU A 156 41.06 -4.16 50.95
C GLU A 156 42.42 -4.67 50.46
N GLN A 157 43.35 -3.75 50.23
CA GLN A 157 44.70 -4.08 49.76
C GLN A 157 45.53 -4.64 50.92
N SER A 158 46.07 -5.83 50.74
CA SER A 158 47.01 -6.44 51.69
C SER A 158 48.34 -6.71 51.00
N ALA A 159 49.42 -6.13 51.53
CA ALA A 159 50.79 -6.47 51.15
C ALA A 159 51.13 -7.93 51.53
N ASP A 160 50.37 -8.51 52.47
CA ASP A 160 50.46 -9.90 52.94
C ASP A 160 49.29 -10.73 52.39
N CYS A 161 48.86 -10.49 51.15
CA CYS A 161 47.81 -11.33 50.56
C CYS A 161 48.36 -12.73 50.28
N ASP A 162 47.89 -13.72 51.03
CA ASP A 162 48.29 -15.13 50.89
C ASP A 162 48.06 -15.70 49.48
N MET A 163 47.12 -15.13 48.71
CA MET A 163 46.83 -15.58 47.35
C MET A 163 47.72 -14.96 46.27
N CYS A 164 48.18 -13.71 46.43
CA CYS A 164 49.04 -13.05 45.44
C CYS A 164 50.45 -12.72 45.94
N ASN A 165 50.79 -13.09 47.18
CA ASN A 165 52.06 -12.80 47.86
C ASN A 165 52.52 -11.33 47.76
N GLY A 166 51.57 -10.39 47.65
CA GLY A 166 51.87 -8.96 47.54
C GLY A 166 52.40 -8.51 46.17
N GLU A 167 52.28 -9.31 45.10
CA GLU A 167 52.73 -8.94 43.74
C GLU A 167 51.84 -7.91 43.02
N SER A 168 50.74 -7.46 43.64
CA SER A 168 49.92 -6.35 43.14
C SER A 168 50.57 -5.00 43.46
N GLY A 169 50.55 -4.05 42.51
CA GLY A 169 51.07 -2.69 42.74
C GLY A 169 50.32 -1.95 43.85
N GLU A 170 50.74 -0.72 44.19
CA GLU A 170 50.12 0.11 45.25
C GLU A 170 48.60 0.35 45.08
N SER A 171 48.03 0.03 43.90
CA SER A 171 46.60 0.09 43.59
C SER A 171 45.85 -1.23 43.81
N GLY A 172 46.50 -2.34 44.17
CA GLY A 172 45.89 -3.68 44.22
C GLY A 172 45.68 -4.30 42.83
N LEU A 173 46.17 -3.62 41.79
CA LEU A 173 46.07 -4.01 40.39
C LEU A 173 47.43 -4.55 39.94
N SER A 174 47.39 -5.57 39.10
CA SER A 174 48.57 -6.08 38.41
C SER A 174 48.25 -6.49 36.98
N ASP A 175 49.26 -6.42 36.14
CA ASP A 175 49.18 -6.93 34.77
C ASP A 175 49.06 -8.46 34.83
N LEU A 176 47.85 -8.96 34.61
CA LEU A 176 47.61 -10.40 34.57
C LEU A 176 47.95 -10.90 33.17
N THR A 177 48.96 -11.77 33.09
CA THR A 177 49.33 -12.41 31.83
C THR A 177 48.65 -13.77 31.72
N ALA A 178 47.77 -13.94 30.74
CA ALA A 178 47.21 -15.22 30.36
C ALA A 178 47.89 -15.75 29.09
N THR A 179 48.61 -16.85 29.22
CA THR A 179 49.21 -17.54 28.07
C THR A 179 48.22 -18.52 27.46
N VAL A 180 47.87 -18.30 26.20
CA VAL A 180 46.90 -19.11 25.46
C VAL A 180 47.61 -19.80 24.30
N PRO A 181 47.65 -21.14 24.26
CA PRO A 181 48.22 -21.87 23.14
C PRO A 181 47.47 -21.54 21.85
N TRP A 182 48.21 -21.31 20.76
CA TRP A 182 47.58 -21.05 19.46
C TRP A 182 46.69 -22.21 18.99
N GLY A 183 47.02 -23.44 19.38
CA GLY A 183 46.15 -24.61 19.19
C GLY A 183 44.76 -24.40 19.78
N LEU A 184 44.66 -23.85 20.99
CA LEU A 184 43.39 -23.60 21.67
C LEU A 184 42.57 -22.51 20.97
N CYS A 185 43.21 -21.41 20.51
CA CYS A 185 42.51 -20.37 19.74
C CYS A 185 41.88 -20.94 18.46
N LYS A 186 42.60 -21.83 17.78
CA LYS A 186 42.15 -22.52 16.57
C LYS A 186 40.93 -23.42 16.84
N ASP A 187 40.96 -24.17 17.93
CA ASP A 187 39.85 -25.02 18.35
C ASP A 187 38.61 -24.20 18.74
N ILE A 188 38.80 -23.08 19.45
CA ILE A 188 37.74 -22.13 19.79
C ILE A 188 37.10 -21.57 18.51
N TRP A 189 37.91 -21.11 17.55
CA TRP A 189 37.41 -20.56 16.29
C TRP A 189 36.60 -21.59 15.49
N LEU A 190 37.10 -22.81 15.34
CA LEU A 190 36.37 -23.89 14.65
C LEU A 190 35.05 -24.22 15.36
N ARG A 191 35.03 -24.20 16.70
CA ARG A 191 33.81 -24.43 17.48
C ARG A 191 32.81 -23.28 17.32
N MET A 192 33.27 -22.03 17.31
CA MET A 192 32.42 -20.87 17.05
C MET A 192 31.78 -20.92 15.67
N ASN A 193 32.53 -21.31 14.63
CA ASN A 193 31.97 -21.48 13.28
C ASN A 193 30.85 -22.52 13.24
N LYS A 194 30.98 -23.64 13.95
CA LYS A 194 29.92 -24.66 14.06
C LYS A 194 28.67 -24.12 14.76
N ILE A 195 28.85 -23.42 15.88
CA ILE A 195 27.73 -22.81 16.63
C ILE A 195 27.00 -21.79 15.75
N TYR A 196 27.76 -20.96 15.02
CA TYR A 196 27.18 -19.96 14.13
C TYR A 196 26.41 -20.60 12.96
N ALA A 197 26.95 -21.66 12.35
CA ALA A 197 26.25 -22.44 11.33
C ALA A 197 24.95 -23.08 11.84
N GLU A 198 24.92 -23.57 13.08
CA GLU A 198 23.70 -24.08 13.72
C GLU A 198 22.66 -22.99 14.01
N GLN A 199 23.11 -21.80 14.45
CA GLN A 199 22.22 -20.65 14.65
C GLN A 199 21.55 -20.22 13.35
N LEU A 200 22.34 -20.08 12.28
CA LEU A 200 21.84 -19.75 10.95
C LEU A 200 20.81 -20.77 10.43
N ARG A 201 20.98 -22.07 10.73
CA ARG A 201 19.98 -23.09 10.38
C ARG A 201 18.66 -22.92 11.13
N LYS A 202 18.71 -22.63 12.43
CA LYS A 202 17.50 -22.39 13.24
C LYS A 202 16.73 -21.16 12.78
N GLU A 203 17.42 -20.12 12.32
CA GLU A 203 16.81 -18.93 11.75
C GLU A 203 16.08 -19.20 10.42
N GLN A 204 16.44 -20.27 9.67
CA GLN A 204 15.71 -20.67 8.46
C GLN A 204 14.42 -21.45 8.72
N GLU A 205 14.26 -22.02 9.91
CA GLU A 205 13.12 -22.87 10.31
C GLU A 205 11.97 -22.09 10.95
N GLN A 206 12.17 -20.81 11.29
CA GLN A 206 11.17 -19.88 11.81
C GLN A 206 10.45 -19.12 10.68
#